data_AF-A0A378XJG8-F1
#
_entry.id   AF-A0A378XJG8-F1
#
_cell.length_a   1.000
_cell.length_b   1.000
_cell.length_c   1.000
_cell.angle_alpha   90.00
_cell.angle_beta   90.00
_cell.angle_gamma   90.00
#
_symmetry.space_group_name_H-M   'P 1'
#
loop_
_entity.id
_entity.type
_entity.pdbx_description
1 polymer ?
#
loop_
_entity_poly.entity_id
_entity_poly.type
_entity_poly.pdbx_seq_one_letter_code
_entity_poly.pdbx_strand_id
1 'polypeptide(L)'
;MSKPFSNKAQADISTPEDLVELGHITGAFGVRGMVKIKPYAADSVLAKVDKWWLQPRRMPAARSAQVAASPVPHRLVQVEHCRWHSDSLIASFVGVADRDIAEDLKGMVISVSRADFPQEDADEFYWVDLIGCWVYTVDAQVTAEGGQSEISPVLLGQVKELSDNGVHAILHVDRYVDGVAGGEAQPLLTAKGRHQQSMVPFVEAHVLVVDLENQYIKVDWPLDF
;
A
#
# COMPACT_ATOMS: atom_id res chain seq x y z
N MET A 1 3.65 40.98 -9.87
CA MET A 1 3.53 40.94 -8.39
C MET A 1 2.61 39.77 -8.03
N SER A 2 3.17 38.56 -7.86
CA SER A 2 2.41 37.37 -7.48
C SER A 2 2.10 37.40 -6.00
N LYS A 3 0.81 37.30 -5.64
CA LYS A 3 0.40 37.07 -4.26
C LYS A 3 0.53 35.57 -3.97
N PRO A 4 1.21 35.15 -2.89
CA PRO A 4 1.15 33.76 -2.47
C PRO A 4 -0.28 33.41 -2.03
N PHE A 5 -0.74 32.22 -2.40
CA PHE A 5 -1.96 31.61 -1.86
C PHE A 5 -1.82 31.52 -0.33
N SER A 6 -2.39 32.50 0.38
CA SER A 6 -2.44 32.49 1.84
C SER A 6 -3.60 31.60 2.26
N ASN A 7 -3.27 30.36 2.63
CA ASN A 7 -4.22 29.39 3.14
C ASN A 7 -4.60 29.75 4.57
N LYS A 8 -5.74 30.43 4.77
CA LYS A 8 -6.34 30.64 6.10
C LYS A 8 -7.25 29.46 6.43
N ALA A 9 -6.67 28.40 6.98
CA ALA A 9 -7.25 27.42 7.90
C ALA A 9 -6.34 26.18 7.94
N GLN A 10 -5.09 26.36 8.39
CA GLN A 10 -4.27 25.22 8.79
C GLN A 10 -4.67 24.91 10.24
N ALA A 11 -5.79 24.20 10.39
CA ALA A 11 -6.01 23.43 11.59
C ALA A 11 -4.90 22.36 11.63
N ASP A 12 -4.39 22.06 12.83
CA ASP A 12 -3.35 21.07 13.09
C ASP A 12 -3.79 19.67 12.63
N ILE A 13 -3.74 19.40 11.32
CA ILE A 13 -3.91 18.06 10.78
C ILE A 13 -2.49 17.53 10.63
N SER A 14 -2.05 16.77 11.63
CA SER A 14 -0.86 15.95 11.52
C SER A 14 -1.00 15.03 10.31
N THR A 15 0.03 14.97 9.48
CA THR A 15 0.09 14.01 8.38
C THR A 15 -0.12 12.60 8.94
N PRO A 16 -1.08 11.81 8.39
CA PRO A 16 -1.27 10.43 8.78
C PRO A 16 0.01 9.61 8.56
N GLU A 17 0.25 8.64 9.44
CA GLU A 17 1.40 7.73 9.32
C GLU A 17 1.13 6.59 8.32
N ASP A 18 -0.14 6.36 7.98
CA ASP A 18 -0.66 5.27 7.14
C ASP A 18 -0.92 5.72 5.68
N LEU A 19 -0.19 6.72 5.18
CA LEU A 19 -0.37 7.23 3.82
C LEU A 19 0.06 6.20 2.77
N VAL A 20 -0.86 5.88 1.86
CA VAL A 20 -0.64 5.00 0.72
C VAL A 20 -0.52 5.84 -0.55
N GLU A 21 0.58 5.69 -1.30
CA GLU A 21 0.76 6.38 -2.59
C GLU A 21 -0.11 5.73 -3.67
N LEU A 22 -0.98 6.52 -4.32
CA LEU A 22 -1.97 6.00 -5.28
C LEU A 22 -1.76 6.49 -6.71
N GLY A 23 -0.91 7.51 -6.90
CA GLY A 23 -0.62 8.04 -8.23
C GLY A 23 0.17 9.34 -8.18
N HIS A 24 0.27 10.00 -9.32
CA HIS A 24 0.90 11.32 -9.41
C HIS A 24 0.21 12.22 -10.45
N ILE A 25 0.35 13.52 -10.25
CA ILE A 25 -0.14 14.54 -11.16
C ILE A 25 0.80 14.65 -12.36
N THR A 26 0.26 14.47 -13.56
CA THR A 26 0.99 14.55 -14.84
C THR A 26 0.97 15.94 -15.46
N GLY A 27 0.04 16.81 -15.04
CA GLY A 27 -0.05 18.22 -15.45
C GLY A 27 -1.48 18.75 -15.38
N ALA A 28 -1.68 19.99 -15.85
CA ALA A 28 -2.99 20.62 -15.89
C ALA A 28 -3.88 20.11 -17.04
N PHE A 29 -5.17 19.92 -16.75
CA PHE A 29 -6.20 19.52 -17.72
C PHE A 29 -7.18 20.68 -17.97
N GLY A 30 -7.25 21.17 -19.21
CA GLY A 30 -8.12 22.31 -19.56
C GLY A 30 -7.69 23.63 -18.89
N VAL A 31 -8.64 24.56 -18.77
CA VAL A 31 -8.40 25.93 -18.27
C VAL A 31 -9.03 26.23 -16.91
N ARG A 32 -9.79 25.28 -16.35
CA ARG A 32 -10.56 25.45 -15.09
C ARG A 32 -9.83 24.87 -13.87
N GLY A 33 -8.49 24.91 -13.88
CA GLY A 33 -7.68 24.41 -12.75
C GLY A 33 -7.77 22.91 -12.48
N MET A 34 -8.28 22.10 -13.41
CA MET A 34 -8.27 20.64 -13.25
C MET A 34 -6.86 20.08 -13.46
N VAL A 35 -6.57 18.96 -12.84
CA VAL A 35 -5.32 18.21 -12.98
C VAL A 35 -5.56 16.86 -13.66
N LYS A 36 -4.59 16.41 -14.46
CA LYS A 36 -4.53 15.05 -15.03
C LYS A 36 -3.62 14.19 -14.17
N ILE A 37 -4.08 13.01 -13.81
CA ILE A 37 -3.46 12.12 -12.83
C ILE A 37 -3.23 10.77 -13.48
N LYS A 38 -2.04 10.21 -13.29
CA LYS A 38 -1.74 8.82 -13.61
C LYS A 38 -1.78 8.00 -12.32
N PRO A 39 -2.80 7.15 -12.12
CA PRO A 39 -2.83 6.25 -10.99
C PRO A 39 -1.76 5.16 -11.13
N TYR A 40 -1.33 4.59 -10.00
CA TYR A 40 -0.38 3.47 -9.98
C TYR A 40 -1.06 2.11 -10.17
N ALA A 41 -2.35 2.02 -9.83
CA ALA A 41 -3.19 0.83 -10.04
C ALA A 41 -4.41 1.18 -10.91
N ALA A 42 -4.89 0.20 -11.69
CA ALA A 42 -6.00 0.40 -12.62
C ALA A 42 -7.35 0.63 -11.91
N ASP A 43 -7.49 0.12 -10.69
CA ASP A 43 -8.65 0.13 -9.79
C ASP A 43 -8.52 1.17 -8.67
N SER A 44 -7.69 2.20 -8.87
CA SER A 44 -7.38 3.22 -7.86
C SER A 44 -8.60 3.79 -7.14
N VAL A 45 -8.53 3.85 -5.80
CA VAL A 45 -9.57 4.42 -4.93
C VAL A 45 -9.66 5.95 -4.99
N LEU A 46 -8.76 6.63 -5.72
CA LEU A 46 -8.73 8.09 -5.80
C LEU A 46 -10.07 8.72 -6.21
N ALA A 47 -10.84 8.07 -7.09
CA ALA A 47 -12.15 8.58 -7.48
C ALA A 47 -13.24 8.43 -6.40
N LYS A 48 -12.99 7.61 -5.38
CA LYS A 48 -13.93 7.28 -4.29
C LYS A 48 -13.64 8.08 -2.99
N VAL A 49 -12.52 8.79 -2.91
CA VAL A 49 -12.08 9.52 -1.71
C VAL A 49 -11.83 11.00 -2.03
N ASP A 50 -12.22 11.89 -1.13
CA ASP A 50 -12.21 13.34 -1.34
C ASP A 50 -11.09 14.09 -0.60
N LYS A 51 -10.30 13.42 0.24
CA LYS A 51 -9.14 13.99 0.95
C LYS A 51 -7.85 13.35 0.47
N TRP A 52 -6.99 14.14 -0.15
CA TRP A 52 -5.70 13.67 -0.65
C TRP A 52 -4.55 14.44 -0.03
N TRP A 53 -3.42 13.77 0.13
CA TRP A 53 -2.16 14.33 0.60
C TRP A 53 -1.18 14.42 -0.56
N LEU A 54 -0.75 15.65 -0.87
CA LEU A 54 0.20 15.91 -1.95
C LEU A 54 1.60 16.08 -1.39
N GLN A 55 2.58 15.40 -1.98
CA GLN A 55 3.99 15.65 -1.71
C GLN A 55 4.79 15.72 -3.02
N PRO A 56 5.87 16.51 -3.09
CA PRO A 56 6.80 16.45 -4.20
C PRO A 56 7.39 15.04 -4.33
N ARG A 57 7.47 14.54 -5.57
CA ARG A 57 8.11 13.25 -5.82
C ARG A 57 9.54 13.25 -5.31
N ARG A 58 9.85 12.38 -4.34
CA ARG A 58 11.23 12.17 -3.89
C ARG A 58 11.98 11.47 -5.02
N MET A 59 12.85 12.22 -5.70
CA MET A 59 13.86 11.61 -6.56
C MET A 59 14.87 10.90 -5.66
N PRO A 60 15.25 9.64 -5.94
CA PRO A 60 16.38 9.03 -5.27
C PRO A 60 17.58 9.96 -5.47
N ALA A 61 18.16 10.47 -4.38
CA ALA A 61 19.36 11.26 -4.47
C ALA A 61 20.41 10.44 -5.23
N ALA A 62 21.05 11.05 -6.24
CA ALA A 62 22.30 10.52 -6.75
C ALA A 62 23.21 10.21 -5.55
N ARG A 63 23.95 9.10 -5.59
CA ARG A 63 24.74 8.47 -4.50
C ARG A 63 25.72 9.37 -3.71
N SER A 64 25.68 10.69 -3.85
CA SER A 64 26.58 11.66 -3.24
C SER A 64 25.88 12.80 -2.50
N ALA A 65 24.66 12.62 -1.99
CA ALA A 65 24.04 13.57 -1.07
C ALA A 65 23.20 12.87 0.01
N GLN A 66 23.87 12.33 1.03
CA GLN A 66 23.27 12.16 2.36
C GLN A 66 23.08 13.55 2.98
N VAL A 67 22.15 14.32 2.42
CA VAL A 67 21.50 15.38 3.19
C VAL A 67 20.23 14.72 3.69
N ALA A 68 20.10 14.57 5.01
CA ALA A 68 18.84 14.19 5.63
C ALA A 68 17.77 15.15 5.08
N ALA A 69 16.98 14.67 4.11
CA ALA A 69 15.96 15.49 3.50
C ALA A 69 14.97 15.82 4.61
N SER A 70 14.91 17.09 5.02
CA SER A 70 13.85 17.57 5.90
C SER A 70 12.53 17.04 5.36
N PRO A 71 11.66 16.46 6.21
CA PRO A 71 10.39 15.90 5.74
C PRO A 71 9.65 17.00 4.98
N VAL A 72 9.52 16.81 3.67
CA VAL A 72 8.74 17.74 2.86
C VAL A 72 7.31 17.60 3.36
N PRO A 73 6.69 18.67 3.87
CA PRO A 73 5.37 18.57 4.48
C PRO A 73 4.37 18.10 3.43
N HIS A 74 3.56 17.10 3.78
CA HIS A 74 2.44 16.73 2.95
C HIS A 74 1.41 17.85 3.00
N ARG A 75 0.89 18.24 1.84
CA ARG A 75 -0.18 19.23 1.71
C ARG A 75 -1.50 18.51 1.54
N LEU A 76 -2.38 18.62 2.53
CA LEU A 76 -3.77 18.18 2.40
C LEU A 76 -4.49 19.03 1.36
N VAL A 77 -5.21 18.37 0.45
CA VAL A 77 -6.13 18.97 -0.52
C VAL A 77 -7.48 18.28 -0.46
N GLN A 78 -8.54 19.06 -0.61
CA GLN A 78 -9.91 18.56 -0.75
C GLN A 78 -10.25 18.48 -2.24
N VAL A 79 -10.73 17.32 -2.68
CA VAL A 79 -11.16 17.04 -4.06
C VAL A 79 -12.63 17.40 -4.20
N GLU A 80 -12.96 18.20 -5.21
CA GLU A 80 -14.36 18.56 -5.53
C GLU A 80 -14.98 17.60 -6.53
N HIS A 81 -14.20 17.18 -7.52
CA HIS A 81 -14.63 16.24 -8.54
C HIS A 81 -13.44 15.40 -8.97
N CYS A 82 -13.65 14.09 -9.14
CA CYS A 82 -12.65 13.17 -9.67
C CYS A 82 -13.37 12.15 -10.55
N ARG A 83 -12.83 11.90 -11.75
CA ARG A 83 -13.39 10.92 -12.68
C ARG A 83 -12.35 10.32 -13.61
N TRP A 84 -12.63 9.12 -14.09
CA TRP A 84 -11.85 8.47 -15.13
C TRP A 84 -11.99 9.18 -16.48
N HIS A 85 -10.87 9.26 -17.19
CA HIS A 85 -10.78 9.75 -18.56
C HIS A 85 -9.69 8.96 -19.28
N SER A 86 -10.10 7.93 -20.01
CA SER A 86 -9.21 6.90 -20.56
C SER A 86 -8.46 6.15 -19.44
N ASP A 87 -7.13 6.08 -19.51
CA ASP A 87 -6.24 5.43 -18.54
C ASP A 87 -5.80 6.34 -17.38
N SER A 88 -6.40 7.54 -17.30
CA SER A 88 -6.00 8.60 -16.38
C SER A 88 -7.21 9.09 -15.58
N LEU A 89 -6.96 9.73 -14.44
CA LEU A 89 -7.98 10.44 -13.67
C LEU A 89 -7.89 11.95 -13.93
N ILE A 90 -9.04 12.62 -13.97
CA ILE A 90 -9.12 14.08 -13.99
C ILE A 90 -9.77 14.53 -12.68
N ALA A 91 -9.11 15.44 -11.97
CA ALA A 91 -9.64 15.95 -10.70
C ALA A 91 -9.61 17.49 -10.62
N SER A 92 -10.52 18.05 -9.84
CA SER A 92 -10.49 19.44 -9.38
C SER A 92 -10.37 19.48 -7.86
N PHE A 93 -9.66 20.50 -7.36
CA PHE A 93 -9.47 20.70 -5.93
C PHE A 93 -10.17 21.98 -5.46
N VAL A 94 -10.67 21.97 -4.23
CA VAL A 94 -11.24 23.16 -3.60
C VAL A 94 -10.22 24.29 -3.64
N GLY A 95 -10.59 25.41 -4.25
CA GLY A 95 -9.75 26.61 -4.35
C GLY A 95 -8.71 26.58 -5.48
N VAL A 96 -8.68 25.57 -6.34
CA VAL A 96 -7.84 25.52 -7.55
C VAL A 96 -8.72 25.68 -8.79
N ALA A 97 -8.88 26.93 -9.25
CA ALA A 97 -9.72 27.26 -10.41
C ALA A 97 -8.93 27.75 -11.63
N ASP A 98 -7.60 27.86 -11.52
CA ASP A 98 -6.72 28.43 -12.54
C ASP A 98 -5.72 27.38 -13.07
N ARG A 99 -5.43 27.46 -14.38
CA ARG A 99 -4.57 26.50 -15.07
C ARG A 99 -3.12 26.55 -14.58
N ASP A 100 -2.59 27.74 -14.30
CA ASP A 100 -1.19 27.89 -13.91
C ASP A 100 -0.96 27.24 -12.55
N ILE A 101 -1.90 27.41 -11.62
CA ILE A 101 -1.89 26.72 -10.31
C ILE A 101 -1.94 25.20 -10.48
N ALA A 102 -2.77 24.70 -11.39
CA ALA A 102 -2.86 23.26 -11.66
C ALA A 102 -1.56 22.70 -12.28
N GLU A 103 -0.86 23.49 -13.10
CA GLU A 103 0.42 23.08 -13.69
C GLU A 103 1.54 23.09 -12.64
N ASP A 104 1.51 23.98 -11.67
CA ASP A 104 2.45 23.99 -10.53
C ASP A 104 2.36 22.71 -9.67
N LEU A 105 1.24 21.99 -9.72
CA LEU A 105 1.06 20.71 -9.02
C LEU A 105 1.63 19.51 -9.79
N LYS A 106 2.16 19.72 -10.99
CA LYS A 106 2.74 18.66 -11.81
C LYS A 106 3.91 17.97 -11.11
N GLY A 107 3.92 16.65 -11.15
CA GLY A 107 4.94 15.82 -10.52
C GLY A 107 4.72 15.59 -9.03
N MET A 108 3.68 16.17 -8.42
CA MET A 108 3.29 15.84 -7.05
C MET A 108 2.72 14.42 -7.01
N VAL A 109 3.17 13.64 -6.02
CA VAL A 109 2.61 12.34 -5.66
C VAL A 109 1.36 12.56 -4.84
N ILE A 110 0.35 11.73 -5.10
CA ILE A 110 -0.92 11.72 -4.41
C ILE A 110 -0.95 10.51 -3.49
N SER A 111 -1.18 10.77 -2.21
CA SER A 111 -1.39 9.74 -1.20
C SER A 111 -2.73 9.93 -0.50
N VAL A 112 -3.29 8.85 0.01
CA VAL A 112 -4.52 8.85 0.81
C VAL A 112 -4.25 8.06 2.07
N SER A 113 -4.84 8.48 3.21
CA SER A 113 -4.76 7.72 4.45
C SER A 113 -5.48 6.40 4.25
N ARG A 114 -4.88 5.29 4.68
CA ARG A 114 -5.53 3.99 4.56
C ARG A 114 -6.89 3.99 5.28
N ALA A 115 -7.04 4.71 6.39
CA ALA A 115 -8.32 4.86 7.09
C ALA A 115 -9.45 5.50 6.25
N ASP A 116 -9.13 6.25 5.20
CA ASP A 116 -10.13 6.90 4.32
C ASP A 116 -10.52 6.02 3.11
N PHE A 117 -9.94 4.81 2.96
CA PHE A 117 -10.32 3.93 1.86
C PHE A 117 -11.75 3.41 2.07
N PRO A 118 -12.54 3.28 0.99
CA PRO A 118 -13.85 2.66 1.07
C PRO A 118 -13.78 1.29 1.73
N GLN A 119 -14.79 0.95 2.53
CA GLN A 119 -14.92 -0.40 3.03
C GLN A 119 -15.31 -1.31 1.85
N GLU A 120 -14.53 -2.36 1.61
CA GLU A 120 -14.84 -3.37 0.60
C GLU A 120 -15.80 -4.43 1.17
N ASP A 121 -16.35 -5.27 0.28
CA ASP A 121 -17.19 -6.41 0.66
C ASP A 121 -16.39 -7.42 1.50
N ALA A 122 -17.09 -8.30 2.24
CA ALA A 122 -16.47 -9.20 3.23
C ALA A 122 -15.38 -10.12 2.68
N ASP A 123 -15.37 -10.36 1.36
CA ASP A 123 -14.44 -11.26 0.68
C ASP A 123 -13.44 -10.50 -0.23
N GLU A 124 -13.43 -9.16 -0.17
CA GLU A 124 -12.54 -8.30 -0.94
C GLU A 124 -11.53 -7.59 -0.03
N PHE A 125 -10.24 -7.69 -0.37
CA PHE A 125 -9.15 -7.14 0.44
C PHE A 125 -8.27 -6.24 -0.41
N TYR A 126 -7.90 -5.06 0.11
CA TYR A 126 -6.85 -4.28 -0.52
C TYR A 126 -5.49 -4.93 -0.26
N TRP A 127 -4.67 -5.03 -1.31
CA TRP A 127 -3.34 -5.63 -1.21
C TRP A 127 -2.46 -4.95 -0.17
N VAL A 128 -2.63 -3.64 0.03
CA VAL A 128 -1.88 -2.88 1.04
C VAL A 128 -2.14 -3.34 2.47
N ASP A 129 -3.32 -3.93 2.74
CA ASP A 129 -3.66 -4.46 4.07
C ASP A 129 -3.04 -5.81 4.33
N LEU A 130 -2.87 -6.59 3.26
CA LEU A 130 -2.29 -7.92 3.33
C LEU A 130 -0.78 -7.84 3.52
N ILE A 131 -0.12 -6.79 3.00
CA ILE A 131 1.31 -6.55 3.20
C ILE A 131 1.61 -6.34 4.69
N GLY A 132 2.55 -7.10 5.22
CA GLY A 132 2.92 -7.09 6.63
C GLY A 132 2.13 -8.06 7.50
N CYS A 133 1.06 -8.69 6.99
CA CYS A 133 0.37 -9.75 7.72
C CYS A 133 1.28 -10.98 7.89
N TRP A 134 1.20 -11.60 9.06
CA TRP A 134 1.83 -12.87 9.38
C TRP A 134 1.01 -14.03 8.82
N VAL A 135 1.68 -14.91 8.10
CA VAL A 135 1.09 -16.06 7.42
C VAL A 135 1.44 -17.32 8.18
N TYR A 136 0.40 -18.08 8.54
CA TYR A 136 0.51 -19.36 9.22
C TYR A 136 -0.10 -20.46 8.37
N THR A 137 0.58 -21.59 8.27
CA THR A 137 0.10 -22.75 7.51
C THR A 137 -0.38 -23.88 8.41
N VAL A 138 -1.40 -24.60 7.95
CA VAL A 138 -1.89 -25.82 8.61
C VAL A 138 -1.41 -27.10 7.93
N ASP A 139 -0.40 -27.03 7.06
CA ASP A 139 0.11 -28.18 6.30
C ASP A 139 0.31 -29.42 7.19
N ALA A 140 -0.49 -30.45 6.89
CA ALA A 140 -0.60 -31.68 7.65
C ALA A 140 0.70 -32.53 7.61
N GLN A 141 1.61 -32.28 6.65
CA GLN A 141 2.83 -33.09 6.53
C GLN A 141 3.86 -32.79 7.61
N VAL A 142 3.94 -31.54 8.11
CA VAL A 142 4.89 -31.16 9.17
C VAL A 142 4.36 -31.46 10.57
N THR A 143 3.05 -31.62 10.73
CA THR A 143 2.41 -31.93 12.02
C THR A 143 2.53 -33.41 12.43
N ALA A 144 3.11 -34.28 11.60
CA ALA A 144 3.11 -35.73 11.81
C ALA A 144 4.35 -36.30 12.55
N GLU A 145 5.39 -35.51 12.86
CA GLU A 145 6.60 -36.02 13.53
C GLU A 145 6.50 -36.13 15.06
N GLY A 146 5.39 -35.71 15.68
CA GLY A 146 5.18 -35.83 17.13
C GLY A 146 3.71 -36.03 17.43
N GLY A 147 3.36 -37.21 17.95
CA GLY A 147 1.97 -37.68 18.06
C GLY A 147 1.02 -36.75 18.84
N GLN A 148 -0.24 -36.82 18.40
CA GLN A 148 -1.48 -36.33 19.03
C GLN A 148 -1.75 -34.80 18.98
N SER A 149 -2.38 -34.42 17.87
CA SER A 149 -3.68 -33.73 17.81
C SER A 149 -3.84 -32.44 18.62
N GLU A 150 -3.22 -31.39 18.10
CA GLU A 150 -3.83 -30.07 17.92
C GLU A 150 -3.22 -29.54 16.62
N ILE A 151 -4.03 -29.27 15.58
CA ILE A 151 -3.54 -28.68 14.33
C ILE A 151 -3.25 -27.21 14.62
N SER A 152 -2.15 -26.97 15.35
CA SER A 152 -1.68 -25.61 15.59
C SER A 152 -1.06 -25.10 14.28
N PRO A 153 -1.52 -23.95 13.77
CA PRO A 153 -0.89 -23.34 12.62
C PRO A 153 0.60 -23.09 12.90
N VAL A 154 1.45 -23.37 11.92
CA VAL A 154 2.90 -23.16 11.97
C VAL A 154 3.22 -21.86 11.24
N LEU A 155 4.11 -21.03 11.79
CA LEU A 155 4.54 -19.81 11.12
C LEU A 155 5.19 -20.14 9.77
N LEU A 156 4.63 -19.61 8.68
CA LEU A 156 5.23 -19.66 7.35
C LEU A 156 6.13 -18.43 7.13
N GLY A 157 5.63 -17.24 7.49
CA GLY A 157 6.37 -16.00 7.30
C GLY A 157 5.51 -14.74 7.34
N GLN A 158 5.96 -13.68 6.68
CA GLN A 158 5.27 -12.39 6.59
C GLN A 158 5.07 -11.98 5.12
N VAL A 159 3.89 -11.48 4.77
CA VAL A 159 3.61 -11.01 3.41
C VAL A 159 4.49 -9.79 3.12
N LYS A 160 5.35 -9.93 2.11
CA LYS A 160 6.26 -8.87 1.67
C LYS A 160 5.65 -7.99 0.59
N GLU A 161 5.04 -8.63 -0.41
CA GLU A 161 4.39 -7.98 -1.54
C GLU A 161 3.35 -8.90 -2.16
N LEU A 162 2.55 -8.35 -3.07
CA LEU A 162 1.61 -9.09 -3.89
C LEU A 162 1.93 -8.89 -5.36
N SER A 163 1.70 -9.91 -6.17
CA SER A 163 1.78 -9.82 -7.63
C SER A 163 0.56 -10.45 -8.28
N ASP A 164 0.16 -9.97 -9.44
CA ASP A 164 -0.84 -10.61 -10.28
C ASP A 164 -0.17 -11.44 -11.38
N ASN A 165 -0.52 -12.72 -11.48
CA ASN A 165 -0.03 -13.62 -12.53
C ASN A 165 -0.95 -13.67 -13.77
N GLY A 166 -1.99 -12.83 -13.81
CA GLY A 166 -3.01 -12.76 -14.86
C GLY A 166 -4.23 -13.66 -14.63
N VAL A 167 -4.24 -14.46 -13.56
CA VAL A 167 -5.36 -15.34 -13.17
C VAL A 167 -5.81 -15.04 -11.75
N HIS A 168 -4.86 -14.93 -10.82
CA HIS A 168 -5.11 -14.62 -9.41
C HIS A 168 -3.92 -13.86 -8.81
N ALA A 169 -4.18 -13.15 -7.72
CA ALA A 169 -3.12 -12.58 -6.92
C ALA A 169 -2.25 -13.68 -6.28
N ILE A 170 -0.97 -13.37 -6.06
CA ILE A 170 0.02 -14.20 -5.38
C ILE A 170 0.61 -13.38 -4.24
N LEU A 171 0.53 -13.92 -3.02
CA LEU A 171 1.27 -13.42 -1.86
C LEU A 171 2.73 -13.88 -1.97
N HIS A 172 3.67 -12.94 -1.93
CA HIS A 172 5.09 -13.23 -1.76
C HIS A 172 5.40 -13.16 -0.28
N VAL A 173 5.59 -14.31 0.36
CA VAL A 173 5.78 -14.43 1.80
C VAL A 173 7.27 -14.63 2.08
N ASP A 174 7.90 -13.64 2.71
CA ASP A 174 9.25 -13.82 3.26
C ASP A 174 9.15 -14.81 4.42
N ARG A 175 9.93 -15.89 4.37
CA ARG A 175 9.80 -16.99 5.32
C ARG A 175 10.44 -16.68 6.68
N TYR A 176 9.77 -17.10 7.74
CA TYR A 176 10.25 -16.99 9.11
C TYR A 176 10.08 -18.31 9.86
N VAL A 177 10.84 -18.47 10.93
CA VAL A 177 10.62 -19.50 11.95
C VAL A 177 10.37 -18.83 13.28
N ASP A 178 9.52 -19.44 14.10
CA ASP A 178 9.27 -18.95 15.45
C ASP A 178 10.58 -18.88 16.24
N GLY A 179 10.73 -17.83 17.06
CA GLY A 179 11.88 -17.71 17.93
C GLY A 179 11.89 -18.81 18.99
N VAL A 180 13.08 -19.37 19.24
CA VAL A 180 13.26 -20.40 20.28
C VAL A 180 12.84 -19.83 21.64
N ALA A 181 12.03 -20.57 22.38
CA ALA A 181 11.56 -20.22 23.73
C ALA A 181 10.81 -18.86 23.81
N GLY A 182 10.01 -18.53 22.79
CA GLY A 182 9.20 -17.30 22.76
C GLY A 182 9.98 -16.05 22.38
N GLY A 183 11.15 -16.21 21.76
CA GLY A 183 11.88 -15.12 21.13
C GLY A 183 11.17 -14.59 19.87
N GLU A 184 11.67 -13.47 19.35
CA GLU A 184 11.19 -12.91 18.08
C GLU A 184 11.38 -13.90 16.92
N ALA A 185 10.43 -13.88 15.98
CA ALA A 185 10.51 -14.67 14.76
C ALA A 185 11.78 -14.33 13.98
N GLN A 186 12.48 -15.36 13.48
CA GLN A 186 13.73 -15.19 12.76
C GLN A 186 13.55 -15.42 11.26
N PRO A 187 14.08 -14.53 10.40
CA PRO A 187 13.96 -14.70 8.96
C PRO A 187 14.79 -15.89 8.48
N LEU A 188 14.19 -16.72 7.63
CA LEU A 188 14.91 -17.78 6.93
C LEU A 188 15.64 -17.18 5.73
N LEU A 189 16.98 -17.24 5.77
CA LEU A 189 17.82 -16.73 4.69
C LEU A 189 18.37 -17.87 3.82
N THR A 190 18.56 -17.56 2.54
CA THR A 190 19.33 -18.39 1.60
C THR A 190 20.82 -18.32 1.92
N ALA A 191 21.64 -19.22 1.34
CA ALA A 191 23.11 -19.18 1.47
C ALA A 191 23.75 -17.86 1.00
N LYS A 192 23.02 -17.04 0.23
CA LYS A 192 23.45 -15.71 -0.23
C LYS A 192 22.95 -14.56 0.67
N GLY A 193 22.35 -14.87 1.82
CA GLY A 193 21.83 -13.87 2.77
C GLY A 193 20.53 -13.17 2.34
N ARG A 194 19.83 -13.67 1.31
CA ARG A 194 18.50 -13.16 0.90
C ARG A 194 17.39 -13.94 1.60
N HIS A 195 16.26 -13.30 1.88
CA HIS A 195 15.08 -13.98 2.43
C HIS A 195 14.67 -15.15 1.51
N GLN A 196 14.36 -16.29 2.11
CA GLN A 196 13.64 -17.36 1.43
C GLN A 196 12.19 -16.92 1.28
N GLN A 197 11.57 -17.24 0.14
CA GLN A 197 10.22 -16.80 -0.17
C GLN A 197 9.34 -17.98 -0.51
N SER A 198 8.09 -17.93 -0.07
CA SER A 198 7.02 -18.81 -0.53
C SER A 198 5.97 -18.00 -1.28
N MET A 199 5.47 -18.55 -2.39
CA MET A 199 4.49 -17.90 -3.24
C MET A 199 3.13 -18.55 -3.03
N VAL A 200 2.23 -17.87 -2.34
CA VAL A 200 0.90 -18.42 -1.99
C VAL A 200 -0.17 -17.78 -2.88
N PRO A 201 -0.89 -18.53 -3.71
CA PRO A 201 -2.06 -18.04 -4.43
C PRO A 201 -3.11 -17.48 -3.45
N PHE A 202 -3.53 -16.24 -3.65
CA PHE A 202 -4.56 -15.61 -2.82
C PHE A 202 -5.96 -15.97 -3.34
N VAL A 203 -6.36 -17.21 -3.06
CA VAL A 203 -7.65 -17.80 -3.45
C VAL A 203 -8.22 -18.62 -2.29
N GLU A 204 -9.55 -18.75 -2.20
CA GLU A 204 -10.24 -19.48 -1.12
C GLU A 204 -9.76 -20.93 -0.91
N ALA A 205 -9.26 -21.57 -1.98
CA ALA A 205 -8.70 -22.92 -1.91
C ALA A 205 -7.45 -23.03 -1.02
N HIS A 206 -6.70 -21.93 -0.85
CA HIS A 206 -5.46 -21.90 -0.07
C HIS A 206 -5.53 -20.92 1.10
N VAL A 207 -6.36 -19.88 1.04
CA VAL A 207 -6.51 -18.88 2.10
C VAL A 207 -7.75 -19.20 2.92
N LEU A 208 -7.53 -19.70 4.13
CA LEU A 208 -8.59 -20.18 5.01
C LEU A 208 -9.18 -19.08 5.89
N VAL A 209 -8.35 -18.15 6.35
CA VAL A 209 -8.75 -17.02 7.22
C VAL A 209 -7.88 -15.81 6.90
N VAL A 210 -8.50 -14.64 6.84
CA VAL A 210 -7.83 -13.34 6.84
C VAL A 210 -8.40 -12.54 8.01
N ASP A 211 -7.54 -12.16 8.94
CA ASP A 211 -7.85 -11.33 10.10
C ASP A 211 -6.92 -10.12 10.07
N LEU A 212 -7.40 -9.03 9.47
CA LEU A 212 -6.64 -7.80 9.32
C LEU A 212 -6.42 -7.06 10.66
N GLU A 213 -7.31 -7.26 11.64
CA GLU A 213 -7.19 -6.62 12.95
C GLU A 213 -5.97 -7.18 13.69
N ASN A 214 -5.74 -8.48 13.58
CA ASN A 214 -4.58 -9.16 14.18
C ASN A 214 -3.41 -9.36 13.22
N GLN A 215 -3.46 -8.78 12.01
CA GLN A 215 -2.47 -8.97 10.94
C GLN A 215 -2.15 -10.44 10.69
N TYR A 216 -3.17 -11.29 10.64
CA TYR A 216 -3.05 -12.74 10.65
C TYR A 216 -3.72 -13.34 9.41
N ILE A 217 -3.00 -14.21 8.70
CA ILE A 217 -3.52 -14.97 7.56
C ILE A 217 -3.25 -16.45 7.82
N LYS A 218 -4.29 -17.28 7.73
CA LYS A 218 -4.17 -18.74 7.80
C LYS A 218 -4.30 -19.34 6.41
N VAL A 219 -3.36 -20.19 6.03
CA VAL A 219 -3.33 -20.83 4.71
C VAL A 219 -3.21 -22.35 4.82
N ASP A 220 -3.68 -23.04 3.79
CA ASP A 220 -3.33 -24.43 3.49
C ASP A 220 -2.30 -24.43 2.35
N TRP A 221 -1.02 -24.31 2.73
CA TRP A 221 0.10 -24.20 1.79
C TRP A 221 1.36 -24.88 2.33
N PRO A 222 2.09 -25.67 1.53
CA PRO A 222 3.24 -26.41 2.01
C PRO A 222 4.38 -25.52 2.49
N LEU A 223 5.10 -25.97 3.54
CA LEU A 223 6.27 -25.27 4.07
C LEU A 223 7.49 -25.36 3.14
N ASP A 224 7.58 -26.36 2.28
CA ASP A 224 8.81 -26.67 1.54
C ASP A 224 8.84 -26.14 0.09
N PHE A 225 7.89 -25.29 -0.29
CA PHE A 225 7.74 -24.77 -1.67
C PHE A 225 8.22 -23.32 -1.82
#